data_AF-A0A388QPN3-F1
#
_entry.id   AF-A0A388QPN3-F1
#
_cell.length_a   1.000
_cell.length_b   1.000
_cell.length_c   1.000
_cell.angle_alpha   90.00
_cell.angle_beta   90.00
_cell.angle_gamma   90.00
#
_symmetry.space_group_name_H-M   'P 1'
#
loop_
_entity.id
_entity.type
_entity.pdbx_description
1 polymer ?
#
loop_
_entity_poly.entity_id
_entity_poly.type
_entity_poly.pdbx_seq_one_letter_code
_entity_poly.pdbx_strand_id
1 'polypeptide(L)'
;MGFSTYIPDWIKTYAELWATGDMSDSEFITGLDFMLDHRIIVIPNLHYSEQNTVSNVPNWIRNNADWWANDLISQQEFVNSLKYLIEEQIIEIK
;
A
#
# COMPACT_ATOMS: atom_id res chain seq x y z
N MET A 1 17.75 17.11 -6.53
CA MET A 1 18.28 15.74 -6.29
C MET A 1 17.07 14.87 -6.00
N GLY A 2 16.64 14.07 -6.97
CA GLY A 2 15.50 13.17 -6.79
C GLY A 2 15.96 11.93 -6.05
N PHE A 3 15.43 11.68 -4.86
CA PHE A 3 15.58 10.37 -4.23
C PHE A 3 15.03 9.34 -5.21
N SER A 4 15.81 8.33 -5.61
CA SER A 4 15.24 7.19 -6.32
C SER A 4 14.33 6.48 -5.35
N THR A 5 13.02 6.71 -5.50
CA THR A 5 11.93 6.04 -4.80
C THR A 5 11.77 4.62 -5.33
N TYR A 6 12.84 3.85 -5.41
CA TYR A 6 12.80 2.49 -5.94
C TYR A 6 12.38 1.55 -4.81
N ILE A 7 11.19 0.97 -4.93
CA ILE A 7 10.72 -0.06 -4.01
C ILE A 7 11.38 -1.39 -4.42
N PRO A 8 12.02 -2.12 -3.49
CA PRO A 8 12.63 -3.41 -3.79
C PRO A 8 11.63 -4.42 -4.40
N ASP A 9 12.08 -5.22 -5.37
CA ASP A 9 11.20 -6.16 -6.08
C ASP A 9 10.53 -7.22 -5.17
N TRP A 10 11.16 -7.59 -4.05
CA TRP A 10 10.56 -8.56 -3.10
C TRP A 10 9.22 -8.07 -2.52
N ILE A 11 8.96 -6.76 -2.58
CA ILE A 11 7.72 -6.14 -2.11
C ILE A 11 6.56 -6.47 -3.07
N LYS A 12 6.84 -6.76 -4.35
CA LYS A 12 5.82 -7.27 -5.27
C LYS A 12 5.30 -8.63 -4.84
N THR A 13 6.17 -9.51 -4.36
CA THR A 13 5.74 -10.78 -3.75
C THR A 13 4.86 -10.54 -2.53
N TYR A 14 5.18 -9.51 -1.73
CA TYR A 14 4.35 -9.12 -0.60
C TYR A 14 2.95 -8.64 -1.03
N ALA A 15 2.87 -7.85 -2.10
CA ALA A 15 1.61 -7.41 -2.70
C ALA A 15 0.81 -8.56 -3.34
N GLU A 16 1.48 -9.50 -4.01
CA GLU A 16 0.88 -10.69 -4.59
C GLU A 16 0.21 -11.56 -3.53
N LEU A 17 0.92 -11.87 -2.43
CA LEU A 17 0.38 -12.66 -1.31
C LEU A 17 -0.87 -12.04 -0.70
N TRP A 18 -0.91 -10.70 -0.63
CA TRP A 18 -2.09 -9.99 -0.15
C TRP A 18 -3.24 -10.03 -1.17
N ALA A 19 -2.93 -9.93 -2.45
CA ALA A 19 -3.92 -9.98 -3.51
C ALA A 19 -4.56 -11.37 -3.67
N THR A 20 -3.78 -12.44 -3.53
CA THR A 20 -4.26 -13.84 -3.60
C THR A 20 -5.03 -14.27 -2.36
N GLY A 21 -4.97 -13.49 -1.28
CA GLY A 21 -5.57 -13.80 0.02
C GLY A 21 -4.77 -14.79 0.86
N ASP A 22 -3.53 -15.10 0.45
CA ASP A 22 -2.57 -15.85 1.27
C ASP A 22 -2.11 -15.05 2.50
N MET A 23 -2.27 -13.71 2.44
CA MET A 23 -2.02 -12.77 3.52
C MET A 23 -3.29 -11.98 3.84
N SER A 24 -3.61 -11.86 5.13
CA SER A 24 -4.75 -11.07 5.61
C SER A 24 -4.49 -9.56 5.55
N ASP A 25 -5.57 -8.77 5.60
CA ASP A 25 -5.48 -7.30 5.65
C ASP A 25 -4.64 -6.82 6.85
N SER A 26 -4.80 -7.44 8.02
CA SER A 26 -4.01 -7.08 9.21
C SER A 26 -2.52 -7.38 9.06
N GLU A 27 -2.16 -8.49 8.41
CA GLU A 27 -0.76 -8.84 8.15
C GLU A 27 -0.15 -7.87 7.17
N PHE A 28 -0.86 -7.56 6.08
CA PHE A 28 -0.45 -6.59 5.08
C PHE A 28 -0.23 -5.19 5.68
N ILE A 29 -1.18 -4.73 6.50
CA ILE A 29 -1.09 -3.43 7.19
C ILE A 29 0.13 -3.40 8.12
N THR A 30 0.38 -4.47 8.86
CA THR A 30 1.54 -4.57 9.77
C THR A 30 2.86 -4.50 9.01
N GLY A 31 2.97 -5.18 7.86
CA GLY A 31 4.17 -5.06 7.03
C GLY A 31 4.30 -3.69 6.37
N LEU A 32 3.19 -3.07 5.97
CA LEU A 32 3.20 -1.71 5.42
C LEU A 32 3.69 -0.69 6.44
N ASP A 33 3.24 -0.80 7.69
CA ASP A 33 3.70 -0.01 8.84
C ASP A 33 5.23 -0.10 8.99
N PHE A 34 5.75 -1.34 9.01
CA PHE A 34 7.19 -1.59 9.05
C PHE A 34 7.93 -0.97 7.85
N MET A 35 7.40 -1.11 6.64
CA MET A 35 8.00 -0.59 5.42
C MET A 35 8.06 0.95 5.39
N LEU A 36 7.05 1.62 5.94
CA LEU A 36 7.02 3.07 6.06
C LEU A 36 8.01 3.56 7.13
N ASP A 37 8.04 2.92 8.30
CA ASP A 37 8.98 3.24 9.39
C ASP A 37 10.44 3.11 8.95
N HIS A 38 10.76 2.03 8.24
CA HIS A 38 12.11 1.76 7.72
C HIS A 38 12.42 2.50 6.41
N ARG A 39 11.50 3.33 5.90
CA ARG A 39 11.62 4.09 4.64
C ARG A 39 11.92 3.20 3.42
N ILE A 40 11.42 1.97 3.44
CA ILE A 40 11.44 1.04 2.30
C ILE A 40 10.42 1.51 1.26
N ILE A 41 9.25 1.92 1.73
CA ILE A 41 8.24 2.62 0.95
C ILE A 41 8.19 4.06 1.45
N VAL A 42 8.11 5.03 0.53
CA VAL A 42 7.96 6.44 0.87
C VAL A 42 6.73 6.97 0.15
N ILE A 43 5.73 7.43 0.92
CA ILE A 43 4.51 8.01 0.39
C ILE A 43 4.58 9.53 0.56
N PRO A 44 4.71 10.31 -0.53
CA PRO A 44 4.82 11.75 -0.44
C PRO A 44 3.45 12.43 -0.24
N ASN A 45 3.46 13.53 0.52
CA ASN A 45 2.34 14.45 0.68
C ASN A 45 1.07 13.76 1.23
N LEU A 46 1.17 13.08 2.38
CA LEU A 46 -0.01 12.52 3.06
C LEU A 46 -0.87 13.64 3.67
N HIS A 47 -2.15 13.68 3.30
CA HIS A 47 -3.16 14.57 3.85
C HIS A 47 -4.34 13.76 4.38
N TYR A 48 -4.46 13.65 5.70
CA TYR A 48 -5.57 12.94 6.33
C TYR A 48 -6.90 13.70 6.12
N SER A 49 -7.91 13.01 5.62
CA SER A 49 -9.28 13.51 5.49
C SER A 49 -10.04 13.35 6.82
N GLU A 50 -11.25 13.92 6.90
CA GLU A 50 -12.16 13.67 8.02
C GLU A 50 -12.72 12.24 7.93
N GLN A 51 -12.82 11.59 9.09
CA GLN A 51 -13.13 10.16 9.28
C GLN A 51 -14.12 9.58 8.24
N ASN A 52 -13.65 8.61 7.46
CA ASN A 52 -14.52 7.75 6.68
C ASN A 52 -15.13 6.65 7.58
N THR A 53 -16.38 6.27 7.32
CA THR A 53 -17.05 5.16 8.01
C THR A 53 -16.72 3.78 7.40
N VAL A 54 -15.78 3.73 6.46
CA VAL A 54 -15.37 2.51 5.77
C VAL A 54 -14.31 1.82 6.62
N SER A 55 -14.73 0.81 7.38
CA SER A 55 -13.86 0.05 8.28
C SER A 55 -13.04 -1.05 7.61
N ASN A 56 -13.24 -1.29 6.30
CA ASN A 56 -12.68 -2.45 5.60
C ASN A 56 -11.95 -2.03 4.34
N VAL A 57 -10.82 -2.70 4.05
CA VAL A 57 -10.03 -2.42 2.84
C VAL A 57 -10.85 -2.78 1.59
N PRO A 58 -11.07 -1.85 0.65
CA PRO A 58 -11.81 -2.12 -0.57
C PRO A 58 -11.10 -3.12 -1.48
N ASN A 59 -11.88 -4.01 -2.11
CA ASN A 59 -11.35 -5.05 -3.00
C ASN A 59 -10.57 -4.50 -4.21
N TRP A 60 -10.89 -3.30 -4.69
CA TRP A 60 -10.17 -2.71 -5.82
C TRP A 60 -8.69 -2.42 -5.48
N ILE A 61 -8.35 -2.23 -4.21
CA ILE A 61 -6.94 -2.07 -3.82
C ILE A 61 -6.20 -3.42 -3.93
N ARG A 62 -6.84 -4.51 -3.52
CA ARG A 62 -6.27 -5.86 -3.71
C ARG A 62 -6.02 -6.15 -5.19
N ASN A 63 -6.91 -5.71 -6.08
CA ASN A 63 -6.68 -5.79 -7.51
C ASN A 63 -5.46 -4.94 -7.95
N ASN A 64 -5.28 -3.74 -7.39
CA ASN A 64 -4.09 -2.94 -7.68
C ASN A 64 -2.80 -3.61 -7.17
N ALA A 65 -2.85 -4.33 -6.04
CA ALA A 65 -1.73 -5.11 -5.54
C ALA A 65 -1.36 -6.25 -6.50
N ASP A 66 -2.37 -7.00 -6.99
CA ASP A 66 -2.18 -8.02 -8.04
C ASP A 66 -1.57 -7.42 -9.31
N TRP A 67 -2.13 -6.32 -9.78
CA TRP A 67 -1.66 -5.65 -10.98
C TRP A 67 -0.24 -5.14 -10.84
N TRP A 68 0.15 -4.65 -9.67
CA TRP A 68 1.51 -4.20 -9.44
C TRP A 68 2.50 -5.37 -9.36
N ALA A 69 2.10 -6.48 -8.72
CA ALA A 69 2.89 -7.69 -8.70
C ALA A 69 3.14 -8.27 -10.10
N ASN A 70 2.14 -8.15 -10.99
CA ASN A 70 2.19 -8.60 -12.38
C ASN A 70 2.70 -7.54 -13.37
N ASP A 71 3.29 -6.43 -12.91
CA ASP A 71 3.82 -5.35 -13.76
C ASP A 71 2.77 -4.70 -14.71
N LEU A 72 1.48 -4.81 -14.37
CA LEU A 72 0.37 -4.23 -15.11
C LEU A 72 0.11 -2.76 -14.74
N ILE A 73 0.46 -2.36 -13.51
CA ILE A 73 0.49 -0.95 -13.09
C ILE A 73 1.87 -0.60 -12.56
N SER A 74 2.20 0.68 -12.65
CA SER A 74 3.44 1.21 -12.12
C SER A 74 3.46 1.21 -10.59
N GLN A 75 4.68 1.22 -10.03
CA GLN A 75 4.88 1.41 -8.60
C GLN A 75 4.21 2.68 -8.07
N GLN A 76 4.21 3.77 -8.85
CA GLN A 76 3.56 5.02 -8.45
C GLN A 76 2.05 4.85 -8.33
N GLU A 77 1.41 4.10 -9.23
CA GLU A 77 -0.02 3.82 -9.18
C GLU A 77 -0.39 2.98 -7.95
N PHE A 78 0.41 1.97 -7.63
CA PHE A 78 0.22 1.21 -6.40
C PHE A 78 0.41 2.07 -5.14
N VAL A 79 1.48 2.85 -5.07
CA VAL A 79 1.73 3.79 -3.95
C VAL A 79 0.60 4.80 -3.81
N ASN A 80 0.02 5.28 -4.90
CA ASN A 80 -1.14 6.19 -4.87
C ASN A 80 -2.38 5.50 -4.28
N SER A 81 -2.58 4.20 -4.52
CA SER A 81 -3.67 3.45 -3.87
C SER A 81 -3.46 3.27 -2.36
N LEU A 82 -2.22 3.05 -1.91
CA LEU A 82 -1.90 3.01 -0.48
C LEU A 82 -2.09 4.38 0.16
N LYS A 83 -1.67 5.44 -0.52
CA LYS A 83 -1.88 6.82 -0.10
C LYS A 83 -3.36 7.08 0.17
N TYR A 84 -4.24 6.74 -0.77
CA TYR A 84 -5.69 6.90 -0.60
C TYR A 84 -6.20 6.20 0.67
N LEU A 85 -5.75 4.98 0.95
CA LEU A 85 -6.19 4.25 2.14
C LEU A 85 -5.81 4.91 3.46
N ILE A 86 -4.62 5.49 3.51
CA ILE A 86 -4.10 6.18 4.69
C ILE A 86 -4.79 7.54 4.84
N GLU A 87 -4.92 8.29 3.74
CA GLU A 87 -5.57 9.60 3.74
C GLU A 87 -7.02 9.49 4.19
N GLU A 88 -7.75 8.47 3.70
CA GLU A 88 -9.13 8.22 4.07
C GLU A 88 -9.30 7.49 5.42
N GLN A 89 -8.22 7.26 6.18
CA GLN A 89 -8.27 6.55 7.46
C GLN A 89 -8.93 5.16 7.39
N ILE A 90 -8.91 4.53 6.21
CA ILE A 90 -9.34 3.14 6.01
C ILE A 90 -8.31 2.19 6.62
N ILE A 91 -7.03 2.58 6.54
CA ILE A 91 -5.91 1.92 7.20
C ILE A 91 -5.25 2.91 8.15
N GLU A 92 -5.03 2.48 9.37
CA GLU A 92 -4.28 3.23 10.38
C GLU A 92 -2.82 2.73 10.39
N ILE A 93 -1.89 3.66 10.19
CA ILE A 93 -0.43 3.45 10.30
C ILE A 93 0.00 4.12 11.59
N LYS A 94 0.90 3.48 12.35
CA LYS A 94 1.27 3.90 13.72
C LYS A 94 2.47 4.85 13.76
#